data_AF-A0A3P7FM89-F1
#
_entry.id   AF-A0A3P7FM89-F1
#
_cell.length_a   1.000
_cell.length_b   1.000
_cell.length_c   1.000
_cell.angle_alpha   90.00
_cell.angle_beta   90.00
_cell.angle_gamma   90.00
#
_symmetry.space_group_name_H-M   'P 1'
#
loop_
_entity.id
_entity.type
_entity.pdbx_description
1 polymer ?
#
loop_
_entity_poly.entity_id
_entity_poly.type
_entity_poly.pdbx_seq_one_letter_code
_entity_poly.pdbx_strand_id
1 'polypeptide(L)'
;MFEDLVLSKWKKFMVWGAGKVGKKFYRSLSNENRLKVVAFCDIDAKKLHCGRHEYFIPGQRRVLATVPIIPLSEMVAPIAICLKMDSLVCQEVRKILRTREMVEGMDYFYLG
;
A
#
# COMPACT_ATOMS: atom_id res chain seq x y z
N MET A 1 -12.38 -10.86 6.27
CA MET A 1 -13.26 -10.30 5.22
C MET A 1 -12.47 -9.72 4.05
N PHE A 2 -11.71 -8.62 4.19
CA PHE A 2 -10.93 -8.08 3.06
C PHE A 2 -9.91 -9.10 2.50
N GLU A 3 -9.16 -9.77 3.39
CA GLU A 3 -8.23 -10.83 2.96
C GLU A 3 -8.95 -11.95 2.20
N ASP A 4 -10.06 -12.45 2.75
CA ASP A 4 -10.77 -13.62 2.20
C ASP A 4 -11.57 -13.32 0.93
N LEU A 5 -12.12 -12.11 0.78
CA LEU A 5 -12.99 -11.76 -0.35
C LEU A 5 -12.27 -11.04 -1.49
N VAL A 6 -11.17 -10.33 -1.16
CA VAL A 6 -10.42 -9.50 -2.11
C VAL A 6 -9.01 -10.03 -2.31
N LEU A 7 -8.18 -10.12 -1.26
CA LEU A 7 -6.78 -10.54 -1.42
C LEU A 7 -6.61 -12.02 -1.81
N SER A 8 -7.62 -12.85 -1.56
CA SER A 8 -7.67 -14.23 -2.07
C SER A 8 -7.69 -14.29 -3.60
N LYS A 9 -8.19 -13.24 -4.27
CA LYS A 9 -8.30 -13.15 -5.73
C LYS A 9 -7.09 -12.45 -6.37
N TRP A 10 -6.40 -11.60 -5.62
CA TRP A 10 -5.23 -10.89 -6.11
C TRP A 10 -3.97 -11.73 -5.96
N LYS A 11 -3.20 -11.88 -7.03
CA LYS A 11 -1.88 -12.56 -6.97
C LYS A 11 -0.80 -11.66 -6.37
N LYS A 12 -0.87 -10.38 -6.70
CA LYS A 12 0.06 -9.32 -6.29
C LYS A 12 -0.72 -8.00 -6.22
N PHE A 13 -0.29 -7.09 -5.37
CA PHE A 13 -0.89 -5.76 -5.24
C PHE A 13 0.12 -4.76 -4.65
N MET A 14 -0.16 -3.48 -4.79
CA MET A 14 0.62 -2.41 -4.16
C MET A 14 -0.15 -1.74 -3.03
N VAL A 15 0.57 -1.12 -2.10
CA VAL A 15 -0.04 -0.31 -1.03
C VAL A 15 0.28 1.16 -1.28
N TRP A 16 -0.73 1.98 -1.54
CA TRP A 16 -0.52 3.42 -1.61
C TRP A 16 -0.51 4.01 -0.20
N GLY A 17 0.66 4.46 0.24
CA GLY A 17 0.92 5.06 1.54
C GLY A 17 1.98 4.30 2.34
N ALA A 18 3.23 4.76 2.30
CA ALA A 18 4.33 4.22 3.11
C ALA A 18 4.39 4.82 4.54
N GLY A 19 3.28 5.41 4.99
CA GLY A 19 3.14 6.05 6.30
C GLY A 19 2.69 5.08 7.41
N LYS A 20 2.25 5.65 8.55
CA LYS A 20 1.80 4.89 9.73
C LYS A 20 0.64 3.94 9.41
N VAL A 21 -0.33 4.40 8.61
CA VAL A 21 -1.53 3.64 8.23
C VAL A 21 -1.15 2.45 7.35
N GLY A 22 -0.51 2.66 6.21
CA GLY A 22 -0.08 1.56 5.32
C GLY A 22 0.90 0.59 5.97
N LYS A 23 1.84 1.06 6.79
CA LYS A 23 2.72 0.16 7.57
C LYS A 23 1.94 -0.66 8.60
N LYS A 24 0.89 -0.09 9.23
CA LYS A 24 0.01 -0.85 10.14
C LYS A 24 -0.78 -1.91 9.38
N PHE A 25 -1.35 -1.55 8.24
CA PHE A 25 -2.06 -2.48 7.35
C PHE A 25 -1.16 -3.66 6.93
N TYR A 26 0.05 -3.38 6.44
CA TYR A 26 1.01 -4.42 6.05
C TYR A 26 1.39 -5.37 7.19
N ARG A 27 1.50 -4.84 8.43
CA ARG A 27 1.75 -5.67 9.62
C ARG A 27 0.56 -6.56 9.96
N SER A 28 -0.68 -6.09 9.77
CA SER A 28 -1.89 -6.87 10.07
C SER A 28 -2.17 -7.98 9.07
N LEU A 29 -1.56 -7.96 7.88
CA LEU A 29 -1.73 -9.02 6.89
C LEU A 29 -1.23 -10.38 7.40
N SER A 30 -1.90 -11.45 6.97
CA SER A 30 -1.34 -12.80 7.05
C SER A 30 0.01 -12.89 6.32
N ASN A 31 0.83 -13.89 6.68
CA ASN A 31 2.13 -14.09 6.02
C ASN A 31 1.98 -14.31 4.50
N GLU A 32 0.95 -15.04 4.08
CA GLU A 32 0.65 -15.26 2.66
C GLU A 32 0.32 -13.95 1.95
N ASN A 33 -0.64 -13.17 2.47
CA ASN A 33 -1.04 -11.94 1.81
C ASN A 33 0.03 -10.84 1.88
N ARG A 34 0.92 -10.89 2.86
CA ARG A 34 2.09 -10.02 2.91
C ARG A 34 3.04 -10.23 1.74
N LEU A 35 3.24 -11.48 1.31
CA LEU A 35 4.10 -11.81 0.16
C LEU A 35 3.53 -11.31 -1.18
N LYS A 36 2.24 -10.98 -1.23
CA LYS A 36 1.58 -10.42 -2.41
C LYS A 36 1.85 -8.92 -2.57
N VAL A 37 2.32 -8.24 -1.52
CA VAL A 37 2.65 -6.80 -1.59
C VAL A 37 3.98 -6.61 -2.33
N VAL A 38 3.93 -6.01 -3.52
CA VAL A 38 5.13 -5.81 -4.34
C VAL A 38 5.86 -4.51 -4.03
N ALA A 39 5.12 -3.47 -3.63
CA ALA A 39 5.67 -2.16 -3.32
C ALA A 39 4.69 -1.34 -2.47
N PHE A 40 5.25 -0.41 -1.70
CA PHE A 40 4.51 0.79 -1.31
C PHE A 40 4.70 1.87 -2.37
N CYS A 41 3.65 2.65 -2.63
CA CYS A 41 3.73 3.87 -3.43
C CYS A 41 3.52 5.09 -2.53
N ASP A 42 4.24 6.18 -2.76
CA ASP A 42 4.04 7.44 -2.03
C ASP A 42 4.49 8.65 -2.87
N ILE A 43 4.21 9.86 -2.37
CA ILE A 43 4.67 11.13 -2.95
C ILE A 43 5.61 11.88 -2.00
N ASP A 44 5.66 11.46 -0.73
CA ASP A 44 6.53 12.08 0.27
C ASP A 44 8.01 11.78 -0.03
N ALA A 45 8.77 12.82 -0.34
CA ALA A 45 10.18 12.71 -0.71
C ALA A 45 11.04 12.02 0.35
N LYS A 46 10.73 12.15 1.65
CA LYS A 46 11.50 11.46 2.71
C LYS A 46 11.26 9.97 2.67
N LYS A 47 10.02 9.53 2.38
CA LYS A 47 9.70 8.11 2.23
C LYS A 47 10.31 7.52 0.97
N LEU A 48 10.26 8.27 -0.14
CA LEU A 48 10.90 7.87 -1.39
C LEU A 48 12.42 7.77 -1.23
N HIS A 49 13.04 8.72 -0.52
CA HIS A 49 14.47 8.69 -0.23
C HIS A 49 14.86 7.49 0.67
N CYS A 50 14.00 7.10 1.60
CA CYS A 50 14.20 5.88 2.38
C CYS A 50 14.20 4.61 1.50
N GLY A 51 13.47 4.63 0.37
CA GLY A 51 13.50 3.62 -0.70
C GLY A 51 12.88 2.27 -0.38
N ARG A 52 12.70 1.92 0.91
CA ARG A 52 12.15 0.64 1.34
C ARG A 52 11.52 0.69 2.73
N HIS A 53 10.57 -0.20 2.98
CA HIS A 53 10.05 -0.54 4.30
C HIS A 53 10.62 -1.88 4.76
N GLU A 54 11.33 -1.86 5.89
CA GLU A 54 11.76 -3.08 6.57
C GLU A 54 10.72 -3.51 7.63
N TYR A 55 10.19 -4.72 7.48
CA TYR A 55 9.30 -5.32 8.47
C TYR A 55 10.13 -6.01 9.55
N PHE A 56 10.43 -5.23 10.58
CA PHE A 56 11.17 -5.68 11.75
C PHE A 56 10.25 -6.27 12.82
N ILE A 57 10.64 -7.41 13.38
CA ILE A 57 9.98 -8.04 14.53
C ILE A 57 10.80 -7.77 15.80
N PRO A 58 10.30 -6.93 16.73
CA PRO A 58 11.05 -6.53 17.92
C PRO A 58 11.54 -7.70 18.77
N GLY A 59 10.69 -8.70 19.03
CA GLY A 59 11.04 -9.85 19.86
C GLY A 59 12.11 -10.77 19.26
N GLN A 60 12.27 -10.76 17.93
CA GLN A 60 13.27 -11.59 17.23
C GLN A 60 14.50 -10.78 16.78
N ARG A 61 14.47 -9.45 16.93
CA ARG A 61 15.48 -8.51 16.43
C ARG A 61 15.88 -8.77 14.98
N ARG A 62 14.93 -9.14 14.12
CA ARG A 62 15.15 -9.52 12.72
C ARG A 62 14.19 -8.81 11.78
N VAL A 63 14.68 -8.45 10.60
CA VAL A 63 13.86 -8.02 9.45
C VAL A 63 13.35 -9.27 8.74
N LEU A 64 12.03 -9.45 8.68
CA LEU A 64 11.40 -10.59 8.00
C LEU A 64 11.15 -10.35 6.51
N ALA A 65 10.98 -9.09 6.12
CA ALA A 65 10.70 -8.71 4.76
C ALA A 65 11.14 -7.27 4.51
N THR A 66 11.51 -7.00 3.27
CA THR A 66 11.83 -5.67 2.77
C THR A 66 10.97 -5.41 1.56
N VAL A 67 10.18 -4.34 1.59
CA VAL A 67 9.28 -3.94 0.51
C VAL A 67 9.75 -2.60 -0.05
N PRO A 68 9.93 -2.45 -1.36
CA PRO A 68 10.34 -1.18 -1.95
C PRO A 68 9.29 -0.08 -1.70
N ILE A 69 9.75 1.16 -1.60
CA ILE A 69 8.90 2.36 -1.63
C ILE A 69 9.21 3.09 -2.92
N ILE A 70 8.26 3.07 -3.86
CA ILE A 70 8.40 3.65 -5.20
C ILE A 70 7.57 4.92 -5.34
N PRO A 71 7.92 5.80 -6.30
CA PRO A 71 7.10 6.96 -6.63
C PRO A 71 5.70 6.55 -7.07
N LEU A 72 4.69 7.35 -6.70
CA LEU A 72 3.30 7.10 -7.13
C LEU A 72 3.13 7.02 -8.66
N SER A 73 4.02 7.66 -9.43
CA SER A 73 4.03 7.55 -10.90
C SER A 73 4.15 6.10 -11.38
N GLU A 74 4.86 5.24 -10.64
CA GLU A 74 5.10 3.83 -10.96
C GLU A 74 4.03 2.88 -10.41
N MET A 75 2.95 3.41 -9.83
CA MET A 75 1.86 2.61 -9.27
C MET A 75 1.15 1.77 -10.35
N VAL A 76 0.96 0.48 -10.07
CA VAL A 76 0.26 -0.49 -10.93
C VAL A 76 -0.81 -1.24 -10.13
N ALA A 77 -2.04 -1.27 -10.63
CA ALA A 77 -3.16 -1.95 -10.02
C ALA A 77 -2.91 -3.47 -9.86
N PRO A 78 -3.52 -4.13 -8.85
CA PRO A 78 -4.46 -3.57 -7.89
C PRO A 78 -3.81 -2.86 -6.68
N ILE A 79 -4.52 -1.90 -6.09
CA ILE A 79 -4.00 -0.99 -5.04
C ILE A 79 -4.84 -1.01 -3.76
N ALA A 80 -4.16 -1.21 -2.63
CA ALA A 80 -4.70 -0.92 -1.30
C ALA A 80 -4.34 0.52 -0.90
N ILE A 81 -5.31 1.43 -0.88
CA ILE A 81 -5.09 2.84 -0.52
C ILE A 81 -5.17 3.00 0.99
N CYS A 82 -4.01 3.27 1.61
CA CYS A 82 -3.81 3.36 3.05
C CYS A 82 -3.29 4.74 3.45
N LEU A 83 -4.07 5.77 3.15
CA LEU A 83 -3.76 7.17 3.42
C LEU A 83 -4.67 7.71 4.52
N LYS A 84 -4.20 8.71 5.26
CA LYS A 84 -5.07 9.49 6.13
C LYS A 84 -5.91 10.41 5.24
N MET A 85 -7.21 10.16 5.17
CA MET A 85 -8.12 10.89 4.29
C MET A 85 -8.54 12.21 4.95
N ASP A 86 -7.84 13.30 4.64
CA ASP A 86 -8.33 14.67 4.88
C ASP A 86 -8.85 15.30 3.58
N SER A 87 -9.46 16.49 3.64
CA SER A 87 -10.12 17.09 2.46
C SER A 87 -9.17 17.32 1.28
N LEU A 88 -7.90 17.67 1.56
CA LEU A 88 -6.90 17.92 0.51
C LEU A 88 -6.44 16.61 -0.11
N VAL A 89 -6.07 15.63 0.73
CA VAL A 89 -5.66 14.30 0.29
C VAL A 89 -6.77 13.61 -0.48
N CYS A 90 -8.03 13.74 -0.03
CA CYS A 90 -9.19 13.16 -0.73
C CYS A 90 -9.31 13.68 -2.17
N GLN A 91 -9.13 14.99 -2.38
CA GLN A 91 -9.24 15.59 -3.72
C GLN A 91 -8.11 15.13 -4.63
N GLU A 92 -6.88 15.11 -4.12
CA GLU A 92 -5.71 14.66 -4.88
C GLU A 92 -5.83 13.18 -5.27
N VAL A 93 -6.22 12.32 -4.32
CA VAL A 93 -6.42 10.89 -4.56
C VAL A 93 -7.48 10.67 -5.64
N ARG A 94 -8.65 11.32 -5.52
CA ARG A 94 -9.72 11.20 -6.54
C ARG A 94 -9.28 11.68 -7.92
N LYS A 95 -8.50 12.77 -7.99
CA LYS A 95 -7.95 13.28 -9.25
C LYS A 95 -7.06 12.22 -9.91
N ILE A 96 -6.14 11.63 -9.15
CA ILE A 96 -5.20 10.61 -9.66
C ILE A 96 -5.94 9.36 -10.13
N LEU A 97 -6.88 8.85 -9.34
CA LEU A 97 -7.68 7.68 -9.67
C LEU A 97 -8.50 7.91 -10.95
N ARG A 98 -9.10 9.10 -11.10
CA ARG A 98 -9.83 9.49 -12.31
C ARG A 98 -8.92 9.63 -13.53
N THR A 99 -7.76 10.27 -13.40
CA THR A 99 -6.80 10.42 -14.50
C THR A 99 -6.25 9.07 -14.98
N ARG A 100 -6.14 8.10 -14.07
CA ARG A 100 -5.70 6.73 -14.39
C ARG A 100 -6.84 5.77 -14.72
N GLU A 101 -8.08 6.27 -14.83
CA GLU A 101 -9.27 5.48 -15.16
C GLU A 101 -9.49 4.26 -14.25
N MET A 102 -9.10 4.39 -12.97
CA MET A 102 -9.17 3.30 -12.01
C MET A 102 -10.58 3.16 -11.42
N VAL A 103 -11.05 1.92 -11.28
CA VAL A 103 -12.38 1.59 -10.78
C VAL A 103 -12.29 1.01 -9.37
N GLU A 104 -13.05 1.58 -8.43
CA GLU A 104 -13.16 1.05 -7.07
C GLU A 104 -13.75 -0.36 -7.09
N GLY A 105 -13.18 -1.27 -6.29
CA GLY A 105 -13.61 -2.66 -6.23
C GLY A 105 -12.93 -3.57 -7.26
N MET A 106 -12.33 -3.01 -8.31
CA MET A 106 -11.55 -3.73 -9.31
C MET A 106 -10.06 -3.40 -9.20
N ASP A 107 -9.72 -2.12 -9.35
CA ASP A 107 -8.34 -1.64 -9.39
C ASP A 107 -7.84 -1.17 -8.03
N TYR A 108 -8.73 -0.71 -7.15
CA TYR A 108 -8.34 -0.26 -5.81
C TYR A 108 -9.43 -0.44 -4.76
N PHE A 109 -8.99 -0.41 -3.50
CA PHE A 109 -9.84 -0.34 -2.31
C PHE A 109 -9.27 0.66 -1.30
N TYR A 110 -10.13 1.45 -0.64
CA TYR A 110 -9.75 2.26 0.52
C TYR A 110 -9.66 1.39 1.78
N LEU A 111 -8.54 1.46 2.49
CA LEU A 111 -8.28 0.68 3.72
C LEU A 111 -7.68 1.53 4.86
N GLY A 112 -7.73 2.87 4.74
CA GLY A 112 -7.14 3.84 5.67
C GLY A 112 -8.15 4.60 6.51
#